data_AF-A0A9X1NZF3-F1
#
_entry.id   AF-A0A9X1NZF3-F1
#
_cell.length_a   1.000
_cell.length_b   1.000
_cell.length_c   1.000
_cell.angle_alpha   90.00
_cell.angle_beta   90.00
_cell.angle_gamma   90.00
#
_symmetry.space_group_name_H-M   'P 1'
#
loop_
_entity.id
_entity.type
_entity.pdbx_description
1 polymer ?
#
loop_
_entity_poly.entity_id
_entity_poly.type
_entity_poly.pdbx_seq_one_letter_code
_entity_poly.pdbx_strand_id
1 'polypeptide(L)'
;MNEFAAIRTIGSTAISTPPGPDALRSFLRDHTAESHARLDNRFGAFAGPRTVESYRRFVAMNLLAHRALSAFFTDARVSAATPLQTSVRTNLMHLEADRAAMDLDCATACEFFVETLGAAEIAGLTYVLDGSRLGARFIHRRLEKAGALDSQGGEASARFLRSAFDRDGAGPHGIETPGADVETKERALAAALATFALFERCLDRIVAHEVGKEPSR
;
A
#
# COMPACT_ATOMS: atom_id res chain seq x y z
N MET A 1 -21.48 55.56 -42.57
CA MET A 1 -20.82 54.88 -43.70
C MET A 1 -19.71 54.01 -43.14
N ASN A 2 -20.00 52.73 -42.89
CA ASN A 2 -19.14 51.59 -43.23
C ASN A 2 -19.82 50.28 -42.80
N GLU A 3 -20.20 49.50 -43.80
CA GLU A 3 -20.37 48.05 -43.74
C GLU A 3 -19.00 47.39 -43.61
N PHE A 4 -18.90 46.25 -42.91
CA PHE A 4 -18.56 44.96 -43.51
C PHE A 4 -18.45 43.89 -42.40
N ALA A 5 -19.19 42.81 -42.61
CA ALA A 5 -19.24 41.63 -41.77
C ALA A 5 -18.16 40.60 -42.13
N ALA A 6 -17.93 39.71 -41.16
CA ALA A 6 -17.41 38.34 -41.26
C ALA A 6 -15.89 38.13 -41.42
N ILE A 7 -15.31 37.29 -40.53
CA ILE A 7 -14.84 35.93 -40.86
C ILE A 7 -14.29 35.20 -39.61
N ARG A 8 -14.96 34.08 -39.31
CA ARG A 8 -14.48 32.75 -38.86
C ARG A 8 -13.61 32.59 -37.59
N THR A 9 -14.23 31.89 -36.63
CA THR A 9 -13.76 30.62 -36.05
C THR A 9 -12.34 30.20 -36.42
N ILE A 10 -11.43 30.36 -35.47
CA ILE A 10 -10.23 29.52 -35.38
C ILE A 10 -10.34 28.80 -34.05
N GLY A 11 -10.26 27.47 -34.13
CA GLY A 11 -10.49 26.55 -33.03
C GLY A 11 -9.69 26.93 -31.79
N SER A 12 -10.37 26.84 -30.65
CA SER A 12 -9.73 26.78 -29.35
C SER A 12 -8.85 25.54 -29.30
N THR A 13 -7.59 25.67 -29.73
CA THR A 13 -6.54 24.73 -29.39
C THR A 13 -6.46 24.76 -27.87
N ALA A 14 -7.02 23.74 -27.22
CA ALA A 14 -6.84 23.54 -25.79
C ALA A 14 -5.33 23.49 -25.55
N ILE A 15 -4.79 24.56 -24.98
CA ILE A 15 -3.44 24.56 -24.44
C ILE A 15 -3.50 23.58 -23.28
N SER A 16 -3.16 22.31 -23.56
CA SER A 16 -3.02 21.27 -22.55
C SER A 16 -1.93 21.77 -21.61
N THR A 17 -2.36 22.22 -20.42
CA THR A 17 -1.46 22.56 -19.34
C THR A 17 -0.63 21.31 -19.06
N PRO A 18 0.72 21.37 -19.08
CA PRO A 18 1.52 20.19 -18.82
C PRO A 18 1.11 19.64 -17.45
N PRO A 19 0.77 18.35 -17.35
CA PRO A 19 0.43 17.75 -16.06
C PRO A 19 1.59 18.01 -15.11
N GLY A 20 1.31 18.66 -14.00
CA GLY A 20 2.29 18.90 -12.95
C GLY A 20 2.95 17.57 -12.51
N PRO A 21 4.12 17.65 -11.86
CA PRO A 21 4.92 16.48 -11.48
C PRO A 21 4.14 15.40 -10.67
N ASP A 22 3.02 15.76 -10.05
CA ASP A 22 2.16 14.88 -9.23
C ASP A 22 0.90 14.33 -9.92
N ALA A 23 0.76 14.42 -11.25
CA ALA A 23 -0.50 14.07 -11.92
C ALA A 23 -0.92 12.59 -11.76
N LEU A 24 0.01 11.63 -11.82
CA LEU A 24 -0.30 10.22 -11.59
C LEU A 24 -0.62 9.95 -10.10
N ARG A 25 0.19 10.49 -9.18
CA ARG A 25 -0.03 10.32 -7.73
C ARG A 25 -1.38 10.88 -7.30
N SER A 26 -1.75 12.06 -7.79
CA SER A 26 -3.06 12.67 -7.51
C SER A 26 -4.20 11.85 -8.08
N PHE A 27 -4.06 11.39 -9.33
CA PHE A 27 -5.03 10.48 -9.96
C PHE A 27 -5.24 9.21 -9.14
N LEU A 28 -4.16 8.52 -8.77
CA LEU A 28 -4.24 7.29 -7.96
C LEU A 28 -4.88 7.57 -6.60
N ARG A 29 -4.52 8.66 -5.93
CA ARG A 29 -5.13 9.05 -4.64
C ARG A 29 -6.63 9.22 -4.74
N ASP A 30 -7.09 9.97 -5.73
CA ASP A 30 -8.50 10.30 -5.88
C ASP A 30 -9.33 9.03 -6.23
N HIS A 31 -8.75 8.11 -7.01
CA HIS A 31 -9.44 6.87 -7.44
C HIS A 31 -9.25 5.68 -6.49
N THR A 32 -8.38 5.78 -5.48
CA THR A 32 -8.17 4.72 -4.47
C THR A 32 -8.65 5.12 -3.06
N ALA A 33 -9.20 6.32 -2.91
CA ALA A 33 -9.65 6.85 -1.62
C ALA A 33 -10.64 5.93 -0.90
N GLU A 34 -11.60 5.35 -1.62
CA GLU A 34 -12.57 4.43 -1.02
C GLU A 34 -11.91 3.14 -0.51
N SER A 35 -11.01 2.53 -1.31
CA SER A 35 -10.26 1.34 -0.91
C SER A 35 -9.38 1.59 0.31
N HIS A 36 -8.73 2.74 0.36
CA HIS A 36 -7.97 3.16 1.53
C HIS A 36 -8.87 3.31 2.76
N ALA A 37 -10.00 4.01 2.63
CA ALA A 37 -10.94 4.22 3.73
C ALA A 37 -11.55 2.90 4.24
N ARG A 38 -11.90 1.97 3.34
CA ARG A 38 -12.37 0.63 3.73
C ARG A 38 -11.33 -0.09 4.58
N LEU A 39 -10.07 -0.15 4.13
CA LEU A 39 -9.01 -0.85 4.86
C LEU A 39 -8.73 -0.19 6.23
N ASP A 40 -8.63 1.14 6.27
CA ASP A 40 -8.41 1.90 7.51
C ASP A 40 -9.51 1.69 8.54
N ASN A 41 -10.77 1.69 8.10
CA ASN A 41 -11.93 1.49 8.98
C ASN A 41 -11.90 0.11 9.66
N ARG A 42 -11.25 -0.89 9.05
CA ARG A 42 -11.13 -2.23 9.65
C ARG A 42 -10.10 -2.31 10.77
N PHE A 43 -9.16 -1.38 10.81
CA PHE A 43 -8.27 -1.18 11.96
C PHE A 43 -8.80 -0.10 12.91
N GLY A 44 -10.12 0.15 12.84
CA GLY A 44 -10.89 1.18 13.54
C GLY A 44 -10.23 1.62 14.84
N ALA A 45 -9.73 2.87 14.81
CA ALA A 45 -8.92 3.54 15.81
C ALA A 45 -8.12 2.58 16.71
N PHE A 46 -6.83 2.38 16.42
CA PHE A 46 -5.80 1.94 17.37
C PHE A 46 -5.85 2.81 18.66
N ALA A 47 -6.83 2.57 19.52
CA ALA A 47 -7.20 3.36 20.66
C ALA A 47 -8.01 2.49 21.60
N GLY A 48 -7.58 2.47 22.86
CA GLY A 48 -8.23 1.71 23.93
C GLY A 48 -7.62 0.31 24.15
N PRO A 49 -8.30 -0.54 24.92
CA PRO A 49 -7.74 -1.78 25.47
C PRO A 49 -7.40 -2.84 24.41
N ARG A 50 -7.90 -2.71 23.17
CA ARG A 50 -7.62 -3.64 22.06
C ARG A 50 -6.49 -3.21 21.13
N THR A 51 -5.67 -2.24 21.55
CA THR A 51 -4.60 -1.68 20.70
C THR A 51 -3.58 -2.74 20.28
N VAL A 52 -3.15 -3.61 21.20
CA VAL A 52 -2.18 -4.68 20.91
C VAL A 52 -2.79 -5.73 19.97
N GLU A 53 -4.01 -6.18 20.25
CA GLU A 53 -4.70 -7.16 19.42
C GLU A 53 -4.92 -6.68 17.98
N SER A 54 -5.35 -5.42 17.83
CA SER A 54 -5.52 -4.80 16.50
C SER A 54 -4.18 -4.70 15.77
N TYR A 55 -3.09 -4.48 16.51
CA TYR A 55 -1.75 -4.47 15.95
C TYR A 55 -1.25 -5.86 15.53
N ARG A 56 -1.53 -6.91 16.32
CA ARG A 56 -1.23 -8.30 15.94
C ARG A 56 -1.90 -8.67 14.62
N ARG A 57 -3.18 -8.30 14.44
CA ARG A 57 -3.90 -8.45 13.16
C ARG A 57 -3.28 -7.66 12.03
N PHE A 58 -2.88 -6.42 12.28
CA PHE A 58 -2.21 -5.58 11.29
C PHE A 58 -0.90 -6.22 10.81
N VAL A 59 -0.07 -6.75 11.70
CA VAL A 59 1.17 -7.45 11.35
C VAL A 59 0.86 -8.73 10.58
N ALA A 60 -0.12 -9.53 11.02
CA ALA A 60 -0.51 -10.77 10.34
C ALA A 60 -1.02 -10.52 8.90
N MET A 61 -1.85 -9.49 8.70
CA MET A 61 -2.31 -9.08 7.37
C MET A 61 -1.14 -8.65 6.48
N ASN A 62 -0.27 -7.77 6.98
CA ASN A 62 0.87 -7.28 6.22
C ASN A 62 1.83 -8.42 5.85
N LEU A 63 2.09 -9.34 6.79
CA LEU A 63 2.91 -10.50 6.54
C LEU A 63 2.35 -11.35 5.40
N LEU A 64 1.06 -11.68 5.46
CA LEU A 64 0.43 -12.53 4.44
C LEU A 64 0.45 -11.86 3.06
N ALA A 65 0.19 -10.54 3.00
CA ALA A 65 0.29 -9.77 1.76
C ALA A 65 1.73 -9.72 1.21
N HIS A 66 2.73 -9.50 2.06
CA HIS A 66 4.13 -9.45 1.62
C HIS A 66 4.67 -10.83 1.18
N ARG A 67 4.18 -11.93 1.78
CA ARG A 67 4.45 -13.30 1.26
C ARG A 67 3.91 -13.47 -0.15
N ALA A 68 2.65 -13.06 -0.39
CA ALA A 68 2.02 -13.14 -1.71
C ALA A 68 2.76 -12.28 -2.76
N LEU A 69 3.10 -11.03 -2.41
CA LEU A 69 3.87 -10.14 -3.27
C LEU A 69 5.27 -10.71 -3.57
N SER A 70 5.96 -11.26 -2.57
CA SER A 70 7.29 -11.86 -2.76
C SER A 70 7.25 -13.08 -3.68
N ALA A 71 6.21 -13.91 -3.59
CA ALA A 71 5.99 -15.04 -4.49
C ALA A 71 5.75 -14.55 -5.93
N PHE A 72 4.82 -13.61 -6.11
CA PHE A 72 4.54 -12.99 -7.41
C PHE A 72 5.81 -12.42 -8.07
N PHE A 73 6.65 -11.71 -7.32
CA PHE A 73 7.88 -11.15 -7.85
C PHE A 73 8.94 -12.19 -8.24
N THR A 74 8.92 -13.35 -7.60
CA THR A 74 9.81 -14.48 -7.93
C THR A 74 9.35 -15.16 -9.23
N ASP A 75 8.04 -15.32 -9.40
CA ASP A 75 7.44 -15.98 -10.55
C ASP A 75 7.41 -15.11 -11.82
N ALA A 76 7.25 -13.79 -11.66
CA ALA A 76 7.14 -12.84 -12.78
C ALA A 76 8.43 -12.68 -13.62
N ARG A 77 9.50 -13.44 -13.32
CA ARG A 77 10.80 -13.42 -14.05
C ARG A 77 11.32 -12.00 -14.33
N VAL A 78 11.11 -11.08 -13.38
CA VAL A 78 11.57 -9.69 -13.53
C VAL A 78 13.10 -9.72 -13.55
N SER A 79 13.68 -9.44 -14.73
CA SER A 79 15.09 -9.68 -15.03
C SER A 79 16.07 -8.79 -14.24
N ALA A 80 15.57 -7.81 -13.48
CA ALA A 80 16.36 -6.96 -12.59
C ALA A 80 15.61 -6.74 -11.28
N ALA A 81 16.31 -6.82 -10.14
CA ALA A 81 15.74 -6.49 -8.84
C ALA A 81 15.35 -5.01 -8.82
N THR A 82 14.06 -4.73 -8.93
CA THR A 82 13.55 -3.36 -8.83
C THR A 82 13.66 -2.89 -7.38
N PRO A 83 13.78 -1.57 -7.11
CA PRO A 83 13.73 -1.03 -5.75
C PRO A 83 12.50 -1.52 -4.97
N LEU A 84 11.37 -1.67 -5.66
CA LEU A 84 10.13 -2.23 -5.12
C LEU A 84 10.30 -3.67 -4.63
N GLN A 85 10.94 -4.53 -5.42
CA GLN A 85 11.17 -5.93 -5.08
C GLN A 85 12.07 -6.07 -3.85
N THR A 86 13.12 -5.24 -3.76
CA THR A 86 13.98 -5.15 -2.57
C THR A 86 13.19 -4.67 -1.35
N SER A 87 12.37 -3.64 -1.49
CA SER A 87 11.51 -3.12 -0.41
C SER A 87 10.56 -4.19 0.13
N VAL A 88 9.89 -4.94 -0.76
CA VAL A 88 9.00 -6.06 -0.37
C VAL A 88 9.77 -7.13 0.41
N ARG A 89 10.97 -7.52 -0.04
CA ARG A 89 11.80 -8.52 0.65
C ARG A 89 12.24 -8.05 2.04
N THR A 90 12.70 -6.80 2.14
CA THR A 90 13.13 -6.22 3.43
C THR A 90 11.96 -6.13 4.40
N ASN A 91 10.80 -5.65 3.95
CA ASN A 91 9.61 -5.58 4.79
C ASN A 91 9.13 -6.97 5.21
N LEU A 92 9.18 -7.97 4.32
CA LEU A 92 8.86 -9.35 4.66
C LEU A 92 9.75 -9.90 5.78
N MET A 93 11.07 -9.64 5.72
CA MET A 93 11.99 -10.03 6.79
C MET A 93 11.63 -9.40 8.14
N HIS A 94 11.29 -8.11 8.16
CA HIS A 94 10.86 -7.44 9.39
C HIS A 94 9.55 -8.01 9.93
N LEU A 95 8.59 -8.29 9.05
CA LEU A 95 7.29 -8.89 9.41
C LEU A 95 7.45 -10.31 9.97
N GLU A 96 8.34 -11.13 9.41
CA GLU A 96 8.64 -12.47 9.96
C GLU A 96 9.31 -12.39 11.34
N ALA A 97 10.19 -11.42 11.54
CA ALA A 97 10.81 -11.19 12.84
C ALA A 97 9.79 -10.71 13.89
N ASP A 98 8.87 -9.83 13.50
CA ASP A 98 7.76 -9.39 14.37
C ASP A 98 6.79 -10.55 14.66
N ARG A 99 6.48 -11.39 13.65
CA ARG A 99 5.68 -12.63 13.82
C ARG A 99 6.30 -13.56 14.86
N ALA A 100 7.60 -13.82 14.75
CA ALA A 100 8.31 -14.71 15.66
C ALA A 100 8.38 -14.12 17.08
N ALA A 101 8.69 -12.83 17.20
CA ALA A 101 8.80 -12.17 18.50
C ALA A 101 7.47 -12.10 19.26
N MET A 102 6.35 -11.97 18.54
CA MET A 102 5.02 -11.91 19.14
C MET A 102 4.30 -13.25 19.19
N ASP A 103 4.91 -14.34 18.69
CA ASP A 103 4.27 -15.66 18.53
C ASP A 103 2.92 -15.57 17.80
N LEU A 104 2.92 -14.93 16.62
CA LEU A 104 1.72 -14.80 15.80
C LEU A 104 1.48 -16.07 14.98
N ASP A 105 0.28 -16.62 15.14
CA ASP A 105 -0.22 -17.68 14.29
C ASP A 105 -1.01 -17.09 13.11
N CYS A 106 -0.40 -17.11 11.94
CA CYS A 106 -0.91 -16.48 10.73
C CYS A 106 -1.38 -17.52 9.72
N ALA A 107 -2.46 -17.20 9.00
CA ALA A 107 -2.87 -17.99 7.84
C ALA A 107 -1.72 -18.12 6.83
N THR A 108 -1.72 -19.23 6.09
CA THR A 108 -0.54 -19.65 5.32
C THR A 108 -0.53 -19.20 3.86
N ALA A 109 -1.68 -18.81 3.29
CA ALA A 109 -1.76 -18.51 1.86
C ALA A 109 -2.72 -17.37 1.53
N CYS A 110 -2.22 -16.46 0.69
CA CYS A 110 -3.00 -15.54 -0.14
C CYS A 110 -2.27 -15.40 -1.48
N GLU A 111 -3.01 -15.23 -2.55
CA GLU A 111 -2.46 -15.10 -3.90
C GLU A 111 -2.57 -13.66 -4.39
N PHE A 112 -1.56 -13.26 -5.16
CA PHE A 112 -1.50 -11.98 -5.82
C PHE A 112 -1.18 -12.19 -7.29
N PHE A 113 -1.92 -11.48 -8.15
CA PHE A 113 -1.76 -11.57 -9.58
C PHE A 113 -2.02 -10.21 -10.22
N VAL A 114 -1.16 -9.86 -11.18
CA VAL A 114 -1.35 -8.78 -12.14
C VAL A 114 -0.90 -9.34 -13.48
N GLU A 115 -1.69 -9.11 -14.54
CA GLU A 115 -1.51 -9.76 -15.84
C GLU A 115 -0.17 -9.41 -16.51
N THR A 116 0.24 -8.14 -16.43
CA THR A 116 1.53 -7.68 -16.95
C THR A 116 2.22 -6.83 -15.91
N LEU A 117 3.55 -6.96 -15.80
CA LEU A 117 4.34 -6.17 -14.87
C LEU A 117 5.27 -5.22 -15.65
N GLY A 118 4.76 -4.02 -15.94
CA GLY A 118 5.48 -2.92 -16.56
C GLY A 118 5.68 -1.74 -15.60
N ALA A 119 6.20 -0.63 -16.13
CA ALA A 119 6.46 0.58 -15.34
C ALA A 119 5.19 1.15 -14.70
N ALA A 120 4.05 1.08 -15.39
CA ALA A 120 2.75 1.53 -14.89
C ALA A 120 2.31 0.72 -13.66
N GLU A 121 2.38 -0.62 -13.75
CA GLU A 121 1.98 -1.48 -12.64
C GLU A 121 2.94 -1.35 -11.45
N ILE A 122 4.24 -1.26 -11.71
CA ILE A 122 5.24 -1.00 -10.67
C ILE A 122 4.91 0.32 -9.96
N ALA A 123 4.54 1.37 -10.69
CA ALA A 123 4.13 2.65 -10.10
C ALA A 123 2.88 2.50 -9.23
N GLY A 124 1.88 1.73 -9.68
CA GLY A 124 0.65 1.44 -8.92
C GLY A 124 0.92 0.64 -7.63
N LEU A 125 1.73 -0.41 -7.68
CA LEU A 125 2.13 -1.18 -6.50
C LEU A 125 2.94 -0.31 -5.52
N THR A 126 3.90 0.45 -6.05
CA THR A 126 4.75 1.36 -5.26
C THR A 126 3.90 2.41 -4.56
N TYR A 127 2.90 2.98 -5.24
CA TYR A 127 1.97 3.94 -4.66
C TYR A 127 1.32 3.42 -3.36
N VAL A 128 0.81 2.20 -3.39
CA VAL A 128 0.13 1.61 -2.23
C VAL A 128 1.12 1.28 -1.12
N LEU A 129 2.24 0.63 -1.47
CA LEU A 129 3.23 0.19 -0.47
C LEU A 129 3.96 1.36 0.19
N ASP A 130 4.29 2.41 -0.55
CA ASP A 130 4.89 3.62 0.03
C ASP A 130 3.86 4.43 0.83
N GLY A 131 2.61 4.50 0.38
CA GLY A 131 1.51 5.12 1.12
C GLY A 131 1.32 4.50 2.51
N SER A 132 1.50 3.18 2.61
CA SER A 132 1.40 2.44 3.88
C SER A 132 2.42 2.87 4.94
N ARG A 133 3.56 3.48 4.54
CA ARG A 133 4.60 3.97 5.47
C ARG A 133 4.07 5.09 6.37
N LEU A 134 3.22 5.98 5.85
CA LEU A 134 2.64 7.05 6.66
C LEU A 134 1.72 6.48 7.77
N GLY A 135 0.89 5.49 7.41
CA GLY A 135 0.07 4.74 8.35
C GLY A 135 0.92 4.03 9.40
N ALA A 136 2.00 3.36 8.98
CA ALA A 136 2.91 2.66 9.89
C ALA A 136 3.54 3.60 10.95
N ARG A 137 3.96 4.81 10.55
CA ARG A 137 4.51 5.81 11.49
C ARG A 137 3.47 6.27 12.51
N PHE A 138 2.22 6.42 12.10
CA PHE A 138 1.12 6.79 12.97
C PHE A 138 0.75 5.68 13.97
N ILE A 139 0.76 4.43 13.52
CA ILE A 139 0.56 3.24 14.39
C ILE A 139 1.70 3.13 15.40
N HIS A 140 2.95 3.29 14.95
CA HIS A 140 4.12 3.25 15.85
C HIS A 140 3.98 4.24 17.01
N ARG A 141 3.69 5.51 16.71
CA ARG A 141 3.52 6.56 17.71
C ARG A 141 2.38 6.26 18.69
N ARG A 142 1.34 5.56 18.25
CA ARG A 142 0.24 5.14 19.14
C ARG A 142 0.66 4.03 20.08
N LEU A 143 1.33 3.00 19.57
CA LEU A 143 1.85 1.90 20.39
C LEU A 143 2.84 2.44 21.43
N GLU A 144 3.71 3.38 21.02
CA GLU A 144 4.64 4.06 21.91
C GLU A 144 3.92 4.84 23.02
N LYS A 145 2.91 5.64 22.66
CA LYS A 145 2.10 6.40 23.63
C LYS A 145 1.32 5.48 24.59
N ALA A 146 0.96 4.28 24.13
CA ALA A 146 0.29 3.27 24.94
C ALA A 146 1.25 2.44 25.80
N GLY A 147 2.58 2.62 25.67
CA GLY A 147 3.58 1.77 26.33
C GLY A 147 3.56 0.32 25.85
N ALA A 148 3.02 0.07 24.65
CA ALA A 148 2.81 -1.27 24.14
C ALA A 148 4.04 -1.87 23.45
N LEU A 149 5.06 -1.05 23.14
CA LEU A 149 6.24 -1.50 22.41
C LEU A 149 7.17 -2.35 23.29
N ASP A 150 7.78 -3.35 22.66
CA ASP A 150 8.79 -4.25 23.28
C ASP A 150 9.94 -3.50 23.96
N SER A 151 10.44 -2.45 23.32
CA SER A 151 11.49 -1.56 23.85
C SER A 151 11.09 -0.81 25.13
N GLN A 152 9.80 -0.80 25.47
CA GLN A 152 9.25 -0.19 26.68
C GLN A 152 8.74 -1.23 27.68
N GLY A 153 9.00 -2.53 27.44
CA GLY A 153 8.50 -3.64 28.25
C GLY A 153 7.09 -4.11 27.88
N GLY A 154 6.54 -3.63 26.76
CA GLY A 154 5.26 -4.09 26.21
C GLY A 154 5.39 -5.34 25.33
N GLU A 155 4.27 -5.81 24.79
CA GLU A 155 4.19 -7.08 24.03
C GLU A 155 4.39 -6.91 22.52
N ALA A 156 4.37 -5.67 22.01
CA ALA A 156 4.36 -5.40 20.57
C ALA A 156 5.78 -5.25 20.01
N SER A 157 6.22 -6.20 19.19
CA SER A 157 7.42 -6.03 18.37
C SER A 157 7.10 -5.20 17.11
N ALA A 158 7.95 -4.22 16.81
CA ALA A 158 7.66 -3.17 15.83
C ALA A 158 8.77 -2.94 14.80
N ARG A 159 9.52 -3.98 14.42
CA ARG A 159 10.59 -3.86 13.40
C ARG A 159 10.03 -3.37 12.07
N PHE A 160 8.88 -3.89 11.64
CA PHE A 160 8.22 -3.46 10.40
C PHE A 160 7.78 -1.99 10.47
N LEU A 161 7.20 -1.55 11.59
CA LEU A 161 6.82 -0.14 11.73
C LEU A 161 8.02 0.80 11.80
N ARG A 162 9.12 0.36 12.44
CA ARG A 162 10.37 1.12 12.53
C ARG A 162 10.99 1.36 11.15
N SER A 163 10.90 0.38 10.22
CA SER A 163 11.43 0.56 8.86
C SER A 163 10.72 1.65 8.04
N ALA A 164 9.52 2.07 8.46
CA ALA A 164 8.82 3.20 7.85
C ALA A 164 9.48 4.56 8.16
N PHE A 165 10.38 4.62 9.14
CA PHE A 165 11.18 5.81 9.47
C PHE A 165 12.52 5.86 8.74
N ASP A 166 12.96 4.75 8.15
CA ASP A 166 14.17 4.70 7.35
C ASP A 166 14.02 5.64 6.15
N ARG A 167 15.02 6.51 5.93
CA ARG A 167 15.02 7.47 4.82
C ARG A 167 15.51 6.86 3.50
N ASP A 168 15.98 5.61 3.53
CA ASP A 168 16.67 4.94 2.42
C ASP A 168 15.74 4.18 1.47
N GLY A 169 14.46 4.01 1.84
CA GLY A 169 13.43 3.57 0.91
C GLY A 169 12.93 4.79 0.13
N ALA A 170 12.90 4.69 -1.20
CA ALA A 170 12.40 5.72 -2.11
C ALA A 170 11.38 6.64 -1.42
N GLY A 171 11.73 7.91 -1.24
CA GLY A 171 10.81 8.89 -0.69
C GLY A 171 9.53 8.97 -1.54
N PRO A 172 8.57 9.84 -1.19
CA PRO A 172 7.39 10.12 -2.03
C PRO A 172 7.71 10.62 -3.46
N HIS A 173 8.99 10.65 -3.85
CA HIS A 173 9.54 11.08 -5.12
C HIS A 173 9.69 9.95 -6.16
N GLY A 174 9.30 8.71 -5.86
CA GLY A 174 9.49 7.57 -6.78
C GLY A 174 8.43 7.41 -7.89
N ILE A 175 7.33 8.18 -7.86
CA ILE A 175 6.24 8.10 -8.85
C ILE A 175 6.24 9.37 -9.68
N GLU A 176 7.35 9.61 -10.36
CA GLU A 176 7.41 10.64 -11.39
C GLU A 176 7.19 9.96 -12.74
N THR A 177 5.96 10.08 -13.25
CA THR A 177 5.67 9.93 -14.67
C THR A 177 4.97 11.21 -15.14
N PRO A 178 5.73 12.32 -15.27
CA PRO A 178 5.18 13.55 -15.83
C PRO A 178 4.62 13.23 -17.21
N GLY A 179 3.36 13.58 -17.47
CA GLY A 179 2.74 13.30 -18.76
C GLY A 179 2.18 11.90 -18.95
N ALA A 180 2.01 11.09 -17.90
CA ALA A 180 1.33 9.78 -18.01
C ALA A 180 0.00 9.93 -18.75
N ASP A 181 -0.11 9.24 -19.88
CA ASP A 181 -1.33 9.14 -20.67
C ASP A 181 -2.42 8.37 -19.90
N VAL A 182 -3.61 8.35 -20.48
CA VAL A 182 -4.78 7.71 -19.86
C VAL A 182 -4.50 6.21 -19.64
N GLU A 183 -3.91 5.53 -20.62
CA GLU A 183 -3.63 4.09 -20.53
C GLU A 183 -2.66 3.77 -19.39
N THR A 184 -1.58 4.54 -19.24
CA THR A 184 -0.61 4.39 -18.15
C THR A 184 -1.26 4.59 -16.80
N LYS A 185 -2.14 5.60 -16.67
CA LYS A 185 -2.88 5.89 -15.44
C LYS A 185 -3.83 4.75 -15.07
N GLU A 186 -4.59 4.24 -16.03
CA GLU A 186 -5.52 3.13 -15.81
C GLU A 186 -4.79 1.85 -15.41
N ARG A 187 -3.67 1.52 -16.07
CA ARG A 187 -2.84 0.36 -15.71
C ARG A 187 -2.25 0.47 -14.31
N ALA A 188 -1.73 1.65 -13.95
CA ALA A 188 -1.25 1.91 -12.60
C ALA A 188 -2.38 1.82 -11.56
N LEU A 189 -3.57 2.33 -11.88
CA LEU A 189 -4.74 2.25 -11.03
C LEU A 189 -5.19 0.81 -10.82
N ALA A 190 -5.28 0.01 -11.88
CA ALA A 190 -5.63 -1.40 -11.80
C ALA A 190 -4.68 -2.16 -10.86
N ALA A 191 -3.37 -1.91 -10.99
CA ALA A 191 -2.36 -2.51 -10.14
C ALA A 191 -2.46 -2.04 -8.66
N ALA A 192 -2.74 -0.76 -8.43
CA ALA A 192 -2.98 -0.23 -7.09
C ALA A 192 -4.24 -0.85 -6.44
N LEU A 193 -5.35 -0.94 -7.18
CA LEU A 193 -6.60 -1.55 -6.71
C LEU A 193 -6.42 -3.04 -6.42
N ALA A 194 -5.71 -3.78 -7.28
CA ALA A 194 -5.35 -5.18 -7.03
C ALA A 194 -4.53 -5.34 -5.74
N THR A 195 -3.63 -4.39 -5.47
CA THR A 195 -2.83 -4.36 -4.24
C THR A 195 -3.70 -4.09 -3.01
N PHE A 196 -4.61 -3.12 -3.03
CA PHE A 196 -5.58 -2.92 -1.93
C PHE A 196 -6.43 -4.17 -1.69
N ALA A 197 -6.95 -4.76 -2.76
CA ALA A 197 -7.76 -5.97 -2.69
C ALA A 197 -6.98 -7.16 -2.08
N LEU A 198 -5.67 -7.25 -2.32
CA LEU A 198 -4.81 -8.23 -1.65
C LEU A 198 -4.82 -8.03 -0.13
N PHE A 199 -4.59 -6.82 0.35
CA PHE A 199 -4.60 -6.53 1.78
C PHE A 199 -5.97 -6.81 2.42
N GLU A 200 -7.07 -6.44 1.75
CA GLU A 200 -8.42 -6.75 2.20
C GLU A 200 -8.64 -8.28 2.32
N ARG A 201 -8.31 -9.05 1.27
CA ARG A 201 -8.42 -10.53 1.30
C ARG A 201 -7.53 -11.17 2.36
N CYS A 202 -6.32 -10.65 2.56
CA CYS A 202 -5.43 -11.12 3.63
C CYS A 202 -6.06 -10.90 5.00
N LEU A 203 -6.65 -9.73 5.24
CA LEU A 203 -7.33 -9.43 6.51
C LEU A 203 -8.54 -10.33 6.74
N ASP A 204 -9.36 -10.56 5.71
CA ASP A 204 -10.47 -11.52 5.79
C ASP A 204 -9.99 -12.92 6.16
N ARG A 205 -8.87 -13.35 5.59
CA ARG A 205 -8.26 -14.65 5.89
C ARG A 205 -7.80 -14.75 7.35
N ILE A 206 -7.18 -13.69 7.88
CA ILE A 206 -6.75 -13.62 9.28
C ILE A 206 -7.95 -13.69 10.22
N VAL A 207 -8.99 -12.89 9.97
CA VAL A 207 -10.21 -12.90 10.79
C VAL A 207 -10.90 -14.27 10.74
N ALA A 208 -11.02 -14.88 9.57
CA ALA A 208 -11.59 -16.22 9.45
C ALA A 208 -10.75 -17.30 10.18
N HIS A 209 -9.42 -17.16 10.16
CA HIS A 209 -8.52 -18.06 10.88
C HIS A 209 -8.64 -17.94 12.40
N GLU A 210 -8.90 -16.74 12.92
CA GLU A 210 -9.17 -16.53 14.35
C GLU A 210 -10.52 -17.14 14.76
N VAL A 211 -11.59 -16.90 13.98
CA VAL A 211 -12.93 -17.45 14.27
C VAL A 211 -12.93 -18.98 14.23
N GLY A 212 -12.21 -19.59 13.28
CA GLY A 212 -12.10 -21.05 13.20
C GLY A 212 -11.34 -21.71 14.36
N LYS A 213 -10.72 -20.92 15.25
CA LYS A 213 -10.04 -21.38 16.46
C LYS A 213 -10.83 -21.16 17.74
N GLU A 214 -11.93 -20.41 17.73
CA GLU A 214 -12.80 -20.35 18.90
C GLU A 214 -13.37 -21.75 19.14
N PRO A 215 -13.12 -22.37 20.32
CA PRO A 215 -13.68 -23.68 20.60
C PRO A 215 -15.21 -23.57 20.55
N SER A 216 -15.85 -24.49 19.81
CA SER A 216 -17.30 -24.67 19.86
C SER A 216 -17.71 -24.74 21.33
N ARG A 217 -18.50 -23.75 21.77
CA ARG A 217 -19.03 -23.68 23.13
C ARG A 217 -19.90 -24.89 23.47
#